data_AF-A0A2N1NW98-F1
#
_entry.id   AF-A0A2N1NW98-F1
#
_cell.length_a   1.000
_cell.length_b   1.000
_cell.length_c   1.000
_cell.angle_alpha   90.00
_cell.angle_beta   90.00
_cell.angle_gamma   90.00
#
_symmetry.space_group_name_H-M   'P 1'
#
loop_
_entity.id
_entity.type
_entity.pdbx_description
1 polymer ?
#
loop_
_entity_poly.entity_id
_entity_poly.type
_entity_poly.pdbx_seq_one_letter_code
_entity_poly.pdbx_strand_id
1 'polypeptide(L)'
;MNQKRFIILFALLIFFLIHVEKTHACYPSGSRSFECKKEFDGVKIKDAKWSPDDPLLIITTYVPDGKYGRNAPEAFGHFTFKNDKVYYKFLRDPHFFNDHHCEKKGPHEVNPYVSYHQYEKSQRPAKGTWVEIRLAIYWGCKIVGFPPGGPIDCCHKNVVYKSLVQ
;
A
#
# COMPACT_ATOMS: atom_id res chain seq x y z
N MET A 1 -42.38 6.41 25.71
CA MET A 1 -41.45 5.46 25.05
C MET A 1 -40.68 4.73 26.13
N ASN A 2 -40.66 3.38 26.15
CA ASN A 2 -40.01 2.62 27.22
C ASN A 2 -38.49 2.83 27.14
N GLN A 3 -37.87 3.35 28.21
CA GLN A 3 -36.44 3.67 28.29
C GLN A 3 -35.55 2.48 27.87
N LYS A 4 -35.97 1.25 28.19
CA LYS A 4 -35.27 0.02 27.78
C LYS A 4 -35.29 -0.21 26.26
N ARG A 5 -36.41 0.10 25.61
CA ARG A 5 -36.53 0.00 24.14
C ARG A 5 -35.71 1.07 23.42
N PHE A 6 -35.64 2.28 23.99
CA PHE A 6 -34.82 3.36 23.44
C PHE A 6 -33.33 3.03 23.48
N ILE A 7 -32.83 2.48 24.59
CA ILE A 7 -31.43 2.06 24.72
C ILE A 7 -31.07 0.97 23.70
N ILE A 8 -31.94 -0.02 23.50
CA ILE A 8 -31.71 -1.11 22.54
C ILE A 8 -31.67 -0.57 21.10
N LEU A 9 -32.60 0.30 20.72
CA LEU A 9 -32.64 0.89 19.39
C LEU A 9 -31.43 1.80 19.13
N PHE A 10 -31.01 2.57 20.13
CA PHE A 10 -29.84 3.43 20.02
C PHE A 10 -28.53 2.62 19.92
N ALA A 11 -28.40 1.54 20.68
CA ALA A 11 -27.26 0.63 20.58
C ALA A 11 -27.20 -0.07 19.21
N LEU A 12 -28.34 -0.54 18.68
CA LEU A 12 -28.41 -1.13 17.35
C LEU A 12 -28.11 -0.11 16.25
N LEU A 13 -28.59 1.13 16.39
CA LEU A 13 -28.28 2.24 15.47
C LEU A 13 -26.78 2.53 15.47
N ILE A 14 -26.14 2.64 16.64
CA ILE A 14 -24.69 2.82 16.75
C ILE A 14 -23.96 1.63 16.15
N PHE A 15 -24.38 0.39 16.42
CA PHE A 15 -23.78 -0.80 15.83
C PHE A 15 -23.89 -0.80 14.31
N PHE A 16 -25.05 -0.41 13.78
CA PHE A 16 -25.29 -0.22 12.34
C PHE A 16 -24.42 0.91 11.78
N LEU A 17 -24.33 2.08 12.42
CA LEU A 17 -23.51 3.20 11.96
C LEU A 17 -22.01 2.82 11.95
N ILE A 18 -21.52 2.13 12.99
CA ILE A 18 -20.14 1.62 13.07
C ILE A 18 -19.90 0.50 12.04
N HIS A 19 -20.90 -0.33 11.73
CA HIS A 19 -20.76 -1.39 10.72
C HIS A 19 -20.97 -0.89 9.28
N VAL A 20 -21.69 0.22 9.08
CA VAL A 20 -21.95 0.82 7.76
C VAL A 20 -20.74 1.60 7.25
N GLU A 21 -19.82 2.06 8.12
CA GLU A 21 -18.49 2.54 7.69
C GLU A 21 -17.63 1.46 7.00
N LYS A 22 -18.06 0.19 6.99
CA LYS A 22 -17.48 -0.88 6.15
C LYS A 22 -18.25 -1.10 4.84
N THR A 23 -18.84 -0.06 4.26
CA THR A 23 -19.38 -0.13 2.90
C THR A 23 -18.22 -0.02 1.89
N HIS A 24 -17.81 -1.19 1.37
CA HIS A 24 -16.86 -1.41 0.27
C HIS A 24 -15.47 -0.80 0.49
N ALA A 25 -14.66 -1.46 1.32
CA ALA A 25 -13.27 -1.08 1.49
C ALA A 25 -12.54 -1.04 0.13
N CYS A 26 -12.07 0.15 -0.21
CA CYS A 26 -11.43 0.45 -1.47
C CYS A 26 -9.94 0.06 -1.38
N TYR A 27 -9.61 -1.06 -2.02
CA TYR A 27 -8.24 -1.57 -2.07
C TYR A 27 -7.79 -1.74 -3.51
N PRO A 28 -6.53 -1.40 -3.82
CA PRO A 28 -5.96 -1.67 -5.13
C PRO A 28 -5.81 -3.18 -5.30
N SER A 29 -6.39 -3.71 -6.38
CA SER A 29 -6.23 -5.08 -6.83
C SER A 29 -5.27 -5.11 -8.01
N GLY A 30 -4.45 -6.16 -8.08
CA GLY A 30 -3.47 -6.31 -9.15
C GLY A 30 -4.02 -7.07 -10.34
N SER A 31 -4.05 -6.45 -11.52
CA SER A 31 -4.25 -7.13 -12.81
C SER A 31 -2.94 -7.20 -13.58
N ARG A 32 -2.80 -8.30 -14.33
CA ARG A 32 -1.78 -8.46 -15.37
C ARG A 32 -2.39 -8.12 -16.72
N SER A 33 -2.90 -6.91 -16.87
CA SER A 33 -3.34 -6.41 -18.18
C SER A 33 -2.14 -6.34 -19.13
N PHE A 34 -2.39 -6.58 -20.43
CA PHE A 34 -1.37 -6.41 -21.48
C PHE A 34 -0.77 -4.99 -21.48
N GLU A 35 -1.56 -4.00 -21.06
CA GLU A 35 -1.14 -2.60 -20.98
C GLU A 35 -0.05 -2.36 -19.94
N CYS A 36 0.12 -3.25 -18.96
CA CYS A 36 1.11 -3.13 -17.87
C CYS A 36 2.48 -3.73 -18.20
N LYS A 37 2.63 -4.39 -19.37
CA LYS A 37 3.82 -5.20 -19.68
C LYS A 37 5.06 -4.37 -20.00
N LYS A 38 4.91 -3.17 -20.57
CA LYS A 38 6.05 -2.35 -21.02
C LYS A 38 6.83 -1.77 -19.85
N GLU A 39 6.11 -1.41 -18.81
CA GLU A 39 6.62 -0.74 -17.62
C GLU A 39 7.22 -1.76 -16.65
N PHE A 40 6.77 -3.01 -16.73
CA PHE A 40 7.03 -4.06 -15.75
C PHE A 40 8.52 -4.22 -15.43
N ASP A 41 9.41 -4.23 -16.42
CA ASP A 41 10.83 -4.49 -16.19
C ASP A 41 11.52 -3.38 -15.40
N GLY A 42 11.08 -2.13 -15.54
CA GLY A 42 11.68 -0.97 -14.88
C GLY A 42 11.20 -0.71 -13.45
N VAL A 43 10.08 -1.30 -13.04
CA VAL A 43 9.50 -1.11 -11.70
C VAL A 43 10.41 -1.70 -10.62
N LYS A 44 10.77 -0.89 -9.61
CA LYS A 44 11.74 -1.26 -8.57
C LYS A 44 11.65 -0.41 -7.29
N ILE A 45 12.20 -0.94 -6.21
CA ILE A 45 12.71 -0.16 -5.09
C ILE A 45 14.07 0.39 -5.51
N LYS A 46 14.24 1.71 -5.50
CA LYS A 46 15.51 2.39 -5.81
C LYS A 46 16.44 2.42 -4.61
N ASP A 47 15.89 2.61 -3.42
CA ASP A 47 16.65 2.75 -2.18
C ASP A 47 15.80 2.39 -0.97
N ALA A 48 16.46 1.95 0.10
CA ALA A 48 15.86 1.67 1.39
C ALA A 48 16.82 2.12 2.51
N LYS A 49 16.34 3.00 3.39
CA LYS A 49 17.11 3.53 4.53
C LYS A 49 16.41 3.19 5.84
N TRP A 50 17.20 2.74 6.80
CA TRP A 50 16.75 2.43 8.15
C TRP A 50 17.15 3.59 9.06
N SER A 51 16.19 4.20 9.76
CA SER A 51 16.54 5.23 10.75
C SER A 51 17.42 4.60 11.84
N PRO A 52 18.58 5.17 12.19
CA PRO A 52 19.50 4.58 13.17
C PRO A 52 18.90 4.52 14.58
N ASP A 53 18.00 5.44 14.91
CA ASP A 53 17.48 5.62 16.26
C ASP A 53 15.99 5.22 16.39
N ASP A 54 15.25 5.24 15.28
CA ASP A 54 13.80 5.00 15.28
C ASP A 54 13.41 3.77 14.46
N PRO A 55 12.31 3.07 14.82
CA PRO A 55 11.82 1.96 14.02
C PRO A 55 11.07 2.48 12.77
N LEU A 56 11.83 3.10 11.88
CA LEU A 56 11.36 3.75 10.66
C LEU A 56 12.16 3.24 9.46
N LEU A 57 11.44 2.70 8.48
CA LEU A 57 11.96 2.34 7.17
C LEU A 57 11.51 3.39 6.15
N ILE A 58 12.47 3.96 5.43
CA ILE A 58 12.22 4.91 4.34
C ILE A 58 12.53 4.18 3.04
N ILE A 59 11.55 4.05 2.15
CA ILE A 59 11.75 3.44 0.83
C ILE A 59 11.52 4.47 -0.28
N THR A 60 12.35 4.38 -1.31
CA THR A 60 12.16 5.12 -2.55
C THR A 60 11.78 4.13 -3.65
N THR A 61 10.62 4.28 -4.27
CA THR A 61 10.12 3.41 -5.33
C THR A 61 10.01 4.15 -6.65
N TYR A 62 10.08 3.41 -7.75
CA TYR A 62 10.03 3.95 -9.10
C TYR A 62 9.20 3.06 -10.02
N VAL A 63 8.40 3.71 -10.85
CA VAL A 63 7.66 3.10 -11.96
C VAL A 63 8.04 3.84 -13.23
N PRO A 64 8.46 3.17 -14.31
CA PRO A 64 8.78 3.86 -15.55
C PRO A 64 7.54 4.41 -16.24
N ASP A 65 7.74 5.45 -17.04
CA ASP A 65 6.70 6.00 -17.91
C ASP A 65 6.15 4.91 -18.83
N GLY A 66 4.85 4.96 -19.04
CA GLY A 66 4.12 3.97 -19.80
C GLY A 66 3.69 4.44 -21.17
N LYS A 67 2.92 3.61 -21.86
CA LYS A 67 2.38 3.93 -23.19
C LYS A 67 1.59 5.25 -23.20
N TYR A 68 0.89 5.57 -22.11
CA TYR A 68 0.01 6.73 -22.00
C TYR A 68 0.66 7.92 -21.29
N GLY A 69 1.99 7.90 -21.10
CA GLY A 69 2.76 8.99 -20.51
C GLY A 69 3.30 8.64 -19.13
N ARG A 70 3.41 9.67 -18.27
CA ARG A 70 4.05 9.55 -16.97
C ARG A 70 3.29 8.57 -16.07
N ASN A 71 4.04 7.76 -15.34
CA ASN A 71 3.51 6.93 -14.25
C ASN A 71 4.21 7.29 -12.94
N ALA A 72 3.56 6.91 -11.84
CA ALA A 72 4.14 6.94 -10.51
C ALA A 72 3.70 5.71 -9.71
N PRO A 73 4.40 5.37 -8.62
CA PRO A 73 3.85 4.48 -7.59
C PRO A 73 2.56 5.09 -7.02
N GLU A 74 1.43 4.38 -7.13
CA GLU A 74 0.12 4.84 -6.66
C GLU A 74 -0.31 4.09 -5.37
N ALA A 75 0.14 2.85 -5.20
CA ALA A 75 -0.15 2.07 -4.00
C ALA A 75 0.90 0.99 -3.72
N PHE A 76 0.87 0.46 -2.50
CA PHE A 76 1.70 -0.65 -2.06
C PHE A 76 0.89 -1.79 -1.47
N GLY A 77 1.40 -3.01 -1.61
CA GLY A 77 0.84 -4.21 -0.99
C GLY A 77 1.91 -5.26 -0.77
N HIS A 78 1.56 -6.37 -0.13
CA HIS A 78 2.49 -7.46 0.21
C HIS A 78 3.80 -6.97 0.86
N PHE A 79 3.73 -5.85 1.57
CA PHE A 79 4.91 -5.15 2.03
C PHE A 79 5.45 -5.79 3.31
N THR A 80 6.59 -6.46 3.18
CA THR A 80 7.27 -7.15 4.28
C THR A 80 8.77 -6.86 4.26
N PHE A 81 9.42 -7.03 5.41
CA PHE A 81 10.85 -7.31 5.45
C PHE A 81 11.12 -8.59 6.22
N LYS A 82 12.20 -9.29 5.87
CA LYS A 82 12.64 -10.47 6.61
C LYS A 82 14.13 -10.74 6.54
N ASN A 83 14.63 -11.46 7.53
CA ASN A 83 15.88 -12.23 7.51
C ASN A 83 15.68 -13.51 8.34
N ASP A 84 16.76 -14.20 8.68
CA ASP A 84 16.70 -15.47 9.44
C ASP A 84 16.15 -15.31 10.86
N LYS A 85 16.12 -14.09 11.41
CA LYS A 85 15.74 -13.80 12.81
C LYS A 85 14.46 -13.01 12.94
N VAL A 86 14.08 -12.24 11.93
CA VAL A 86 13.01 -11.26 11.99
C VAL A 86 12.14 -11.34 10.75
N TYR A 87 10.83 -11.23 10.94
CA TYR A 87 9.85 -11.07 9.88
C TYR A 87 8.84 -10.00 10.32
N TYR A 88 8.59 -9.02 9.45
CA TYR A 88 7.59 -8.01 9.70
C TYR A 88 6.74 -7.76 8.46
N LYS A 89 5.44 -7.55 8.68
CA LYS A 89 4.46 -7.22 7.63
C LYS A 89 3.89 -5.84 7.93
N PHE A 90 4.22 -4.86 7.09
CA PHE A 90 3.73 -3.49 7.23
C PHE A 90 2.25 -3.38 6.85
N LEU A 91 1.89 -3.98 5.73
CA LEU A 91 0.55 -3.82 5.14
C LEU A 91 -0.17 -5.15 5.14
N ARG A 92 -1.24 -5.27 5.95
CA ARG A 92 -2.15 -6.43 5.89
C ARG A 92 -2.86 -6.47 4.54
N ASP A 93 -3.44 -5.33 4.18
CA ASP A 93 -4.18 -5.06 2.96
C ASP A 93 -3.43 -3.99 2.15
N PRO A 94 -3.50 -4.01 0.81
CA PRO A 94 -2.87 -2.98 -0.01
C PRO A 94 -3.40 -1.57 0.31
N HIS A 95 -2.54 -0.55 0.22
CA HIS A 95 -2.87 0.82 0.62
C HIS A 95 -2.38 1.82 -0.43
N PHE A 96 -3.19 2.84 -0.70
CA PHE A 96 -2.81 3.93 -1.61
C PHE A 96 -1.84 4.91 -0.95
N PHE A 97 -0.96 5.47 -1.76
CA PHE A 97 0.05 6.45 -1.35
C PHE A 97 0.16 7.55 -2.42
N ASN A 98 1.09 8.49 -2.23
CA ASN A 98 1.44 9.48 -3.26
C ASN A 98 0.22 10.31 -3.73
N ASP A 99 -0.61 10.72 -2.77
CA ASP A 99 -1.87 11.46 -2.93
C ASP A 99 -2.98 10.72 -3.70
N HIS A 100 -2.82 9.42 -3.94
CA HIS A 100 -3.89 8.59 -4.49
C HIS A 100 -4.82 8.09 -3.40
N HIS A 101 -6.10 8.00 -3.73
CA HIS A 101 -7.09 7.32 -2.91
C HIS A 101 -8.24 6.86 -3.78
N CYS A 102 -8.47 5.56 -3.84
CA CYS A 102 -9.53 4.97 -4.64
C CYS A 102 -9.47 5.37 -6.12
N GLU A 103 -10.56 5.93 -6.64
CA GLU A 103 -10.64 6.51 -7.98
C GLU A 103 -9.98 7.87 -8.13
N LYS A 104 -9.56 8.48 -7.02
CA LYS A 104 -8.99 9.83 -7.02
C LYS A 104 -7.50 9.72 -7.22
N LYS A 105 -7.06 10.17 -8.40
CA LYS A 105 -5.66 10.44 -8.65
C LYS A 105 -5.24 11.74 -7.97
N GLY A 106 -4.14 11.67 -7.23
CA GLY A 106 -3.55 12.84 -6.59
C GLY A 106 -3.00 13.82 -7.63
N PRO A 107 -3.22 15.13 -7.50
CA PRO A 107 -2.69 16.12 -8.45
C PRO A 107 -1.17 16.31 -8.34
N HIS A 108 -0.54 15.76 -7.30
CA HIS A 108 0.87 15.99 -6.95
C HIS A 108 1.68 14.70 -6.86
N GLU A 109 1.29 13.67 -7.61
CA GLU A 109 2.07 12.42 -7.64
C GLU A 109 3.52 12.70 -8.06
N VAL A 110 4.46 12.09 -7.35
CA VAL A 110 5.89 12.18 -7.64
C VAL A 110 6.47 10.83 -8.02
N ASN A 111 7.50 10.84 -8.85
CA ASN A 111 8.21 9.64 -9.27
C ASN A 111 9.70 10.00 -9.51
N PRO A 112 10.66 9.39 -8.78
CA PRO A 112 10.48 8.38 -7.73
C PRO A 112 9.67 8.86 -6.52
N TYR A 113 8.95 7.96 -5.87
CA TYR A 113 8.15 8.25 -4.69
C TYR A 113 8.87 7.80 -3.41
N VAL A 114 8.90 8.67 -2.40
CA VAL A 114 9.48 8.39 -1.08
C VAL A 114 8.36 8.14 -0.08
N SER A 115 8.45 7.06 0.67
CA SER A 115 7.46 6.71 1.71
C SER A 115 8.12 6.23 2.99
N TYR A 116 7.39 6.43 4.09
CA TYR A 116 7.86 6.30 5.46
C TYR A 116 7.00 5.25 6.17
N HIS A 117 7.65 4.24 6.73
CA HIS A 117 6.95 3.07 7.30
C HIS A 117 7.47 2.78 8.69
N GLN A 118 6.65 3.09 9.69
CA GLN A 118 6.94 2.76 11.08
C GLN A 118 6.71 1.27 11.33
N TYR A 119 7.48 0.70 12.24
CA TYR A 119 7.33 -0.68 12.69
C TYR A 119 7.58 -0.79 14.19
N GLU A 120 7.33 -1.98 14.74
CA GLU A 120 7.53 -2.21 16.17
C GLU A 120 9.02 -2.27 16.52
N LYS A 121 9.43 -1.58 17.59
CA LYS A 121 10.83 -1.57 18.03
C LYS A 121 11.38 -2.97 18.31
N SER A 122 10.55 -3.88 18.80
CA SER A 122 10.90 -5.28 19.04
C SER A 122 11.20 -6.09 17.76
N GLN A 123 10.72 -5.61 16.62
CA GLN A 123 10.93 -6.21 15.30
C GLN A 123 12.03 -5.50 14.52
N ARG A 124 12.82 -4.63 15.17
CA ARG A 124 13.94 -3.94 14.52
C ARG A 124 15.06 -4.93 14.21
N PRO A 125 15.46 -5.08 12.94
CA PRO A 125 16.62 -5.90 12.63
C PRO A 125 17.88 -5.28 13.24
N ALA A 126 18.83 -6.13 13.63
CA ALA A 126 20.08 -5.67 14.21
C ALA A 126 20.90 -4.87 13.18
N LYS A 127 21.55 -3.80 13.65
CA LYS A 127 22.51 -3.03 12.85
C LYS A 127 23.59 -3.94 12.28
N GLY A 128 23.98 -3.71 11.03
CA GLY A 128 24.92 -4.53 10.28
C GLY A 128 24.35 -5.81 9.67
N THR A 129 23.02 -6.04 9.77
CA THR A 129 22.40 -7.22 9.15
C THR A 129 21.76 -6.90 7.81
N TRP A 130 21.77 -7.88 6.91
CA TRP A 130 21.03 -7.83 5.66
C TRP A 130 19.59 -8.28 5.89
N VAL A 131 18.67 -7.57 5.26
CA VAL A 131 17.24 -7.91 5.21
C VAL A 131 16.73 -7.87 3.78
N GLU A 132 15.79 -8.75 3.49
CA GLU A 132 15.06 -8.77 2.23
C GLU A 132 13.74 -8.04 2.40
N ILE A 133 13.56 -6.95 1.67
CA ILE A 133 12.31 -6.20 1.56
C ILE A 133 11.54 -6.76 0.37
N ARG A 134 10.28 -7.14 0.57
CA ARG A 134 9.34 -7.52 -0.50
C ARG A 134 8.22 -6.51 -0.55
N LEU A 135 7.87 -6.07 -1.75
CA LEU A 135 6.88 -5.03 -1.96
C LEU A 135 6.14 -5.29 -3.28
N ALA A 136 4.82 -5.27 -3.26
CA ALA A 136 4.01 -5.09 -4.46
C ALA A 136 3.86 -3.58 -4.70
N ILE A 137 4.38 -3.09 -5.83
CA ILE A 137 4.19 -1.70 -6.28
C ILE A 137 3.06 -1.70 -7.29
N TYR A 138 2.06 -0.84 -7.07
CA TYR A 138 0.91 -0.66 -7.95
C TYR A 138 0.97 0.69 -8.66
N TRP A 139 0.50 0.73 -9.91
CA TRP A 139 0.39 1.95 -10.72
C TRP A 139 -0.74 1.83 -11.74
N GLY A 140 -1.15 2.96 -12.33
CA GLY A 140 -2.17 2.97 -13.37
C GLY A 140 -3.52 2.43 -12.89
N CYS A 141 -3.87 2.69 -11.63
CA CYS A 141 -5.10 2.21 -11.03
C CYS A 141 -6.33 2.88 -11.67
N LYS A 142 -7.37 2.08 -11.91
CA LYS A 142 -8.65 2.53 -12.47
C LYS A 142 -9.80 1.69 -11.90
N ILE A 143 -10.97 2.30 -11.70
CA ILE A 143 -12.19 1.53 -11.44
C ILE A 143 -12.48 0.67 -12.67
N VAL A 144 -12.69 -0.62 -12.47
CA VAL A 144 -13.22 -1.52 -13.51
C VAL A 144 -14.57 -2.08 -13.08
N GLY A 145 -15.50 -2.16 -14.02
CA GLY A 145 -16.86 -2.67 -13.79
C GLY A 145 -17.94 -1.60 -13.96
N PHE A 146 -19.13 -2.07 -14.33
CA PHE A 146 -20.35 -1.26 -14.45
C PHE A 146 -21.40 -1.82 -13.47
N PRO A 147 -22.07 -1.00 -12.64
CA PRO A 147 -21.98 0.46 -12.51
C PRO A 147 -20.69 0.97 -11.81
N PRO A 148 -20.39 2.29 -11.82
CA PRO A 148 -19.28 2.87 -11.05
C PRO A 148 -19.38 2.48 -9.57
N GLY A 149 -18.28 1.95 -9.02
CA GLY A 149 -18.24 1.27 -7.71
C GLY A 149 -17.63 -0.14 -7.75
N GLY A 150 -17.18 -0.60 -8.92
CA GLY A 150 -16.44 -1.85 -9.09
C GLY A 150 -15.03 -1.84 -8.47
N PRO A 151 -14.34 -3.00 -8.44
CA PRO A 151 -13.00 -3.10 -7.86
C PRO A 151 -12.00 -2.16 -8.54
N ILE A 152 -11.00 -1.71 -7.79
CA ILE A 152 -9.93 -0.89 -8.36
C ILE A 152 -8.88 -1.82 -8.92
N ASP A 153 -8.71 -1.76 -10.23
CA ASP A 153 -7.74 -2.56 -10.95
C ASP A 153 -6.51 -1.76 -11.28
N CYS A 154 -5.34 -2.30 -10.91
CA CYS A 154 -4.06 -1.65 -11.02
C CYS A 154 -3.07 -2.57 -11.72
N CYS A 155 -2.16 -2.00 -12.49
CA CYS A 155 -0.91 -2.67 -12.80
C CYS A 155 -0.13 -2.91 -11.51
N HIS A 156 0.56 -4.04 -11.41
CA HIS A 156 1.38 -4.32 -10.22
C HIS A 156 2.61 -5.15 -10.54
N LYS A 157 3.64 -5.02 -9.70
CA LYS A 157 4.81 -5.88 -9.70
C LYS A 157 5.29 -6.13 -8.28
N ASN A 158 5.53 -7.39 -7.96
CA ASN A 158 6.26 -7.78 -6.76
C ASN A 158 7.75 -7.58 -7.01
N VAL A 159 8.37 -6.72 -6.22
CA VAL A 159 9.80 -6.45 -6.25
C VAL A 159 10.44 -6.89 -4.95
N VAL A 160 11.72 -7.23 -5.04
CA VAL A 160 12.55 -7.67 -3.92
C VAL A 160 13.79 -6.78 -3.87
N TYR A 161 14.15 -6.32 -2.68
CA TYR A 161 15.31 -5.46 -2.47
C TYR A 161 16.08 -5.92 -1.23
N LYS A 162 17.39 -6.14 -1.37
CA LYS A 162 18.26 -6.44 -0.23
C LYS A 162 18.83 -5.14 0.32
N SER A 163 18.61 -4.91 1.62
CA SER A 163 19.07 -3.72 2.32
C SER A 163 19.95 -4.12 3.49
N LEU A 164 21.06 -3.40 3.68
CA LEU A 164 21.84 -3.45 4.91
C LEU A 164 21.22 -2.49 5.92
N VAL A 165 21.03 -2.94 7.16
CA VAL A 165 20.61 -2.06 8.27
C VAL A 165 21.83 -1.32 8.81
N GLN A 166 21.78 0.01 8.76
CA GLN A 166 22.89 0.92 9.06
C GLN A 166 23.01 1.27 10.54
#